data_AF-A0A8S3HLG0-F1
#
_entry.id   AF-A0A8S3HLG0-F1
#
_cell.length_a   1.000
_cell.length_b   1.000
_cell.length_c   1.000
_cell.angle_alpha   90.00
_cell.angle_beta   90.00
_cell.angle_gamma   90.00
#
_symmetry.space_group_name_H-M   'P 1'
#
loop_
_entity.id
_entity.type
_entity.pdbx_description
1 polymer ?
#
loop_
_entity_poly.entity_id
_entity_poly.type
_entity_poly.pdbx_seq_one_letter_code
_entity_poly.pdbx_strand_id
1 'polypeptide(L)'
;MLFKALHNMIEKYLLSKGFARLNKWFVLPVNAHSDVKVPNCSFNFNFFLHGDNKVCASVDVQRHQHIFNLTAKDLERTSSSNVILAPYGINGMLIGPVNRDIDINFLRENWEKSYPIRHSDSLPDFVEVTTGNARMFYPTCFVYKVGSNEESPSNNENTSTNKKPNSSTSKKPTPTTATNAPLDATANKNKLD
;
A
#
# COMPACT_ATOMS: atom_id res chain seq x y z
N MET A 1 20.66 -13.92 -21.80
CA MET A 1 19.29 -14.09 -22.33
C MET A 1 18.44 -15.09 -21.54
N LEU A 2 18.98 -16.24 -21.09
CA LEU A 2 18.23 -17.27 -20.33
C LEU A 2 17.51 -16.72 -19.08
N PHE A 3 18.22 -16.04 -18.18
CA PHE A 3 17.60 -15.50 -16.96
C PHE A 3 16.52 -14.46 -17.24
N LYS A 4 16.66 -13.66 -18.30
CA LYS A 4 15.62 -12.71 -18.72
C LYS A 4 14.36 -13.44 -19.20
N ALA A 5 14.51 -14.52 -19.96
CA ALA A 5 13.38 -15.35 -20.38
C ALA A 5 12.69 -16.02 -19.18
N LEU A 6 13.47 -16.56 -18.24
CA LEU A 6 12.95 -17.16 -17.01
C LEU A 6 12.21 -16.13 -16.15
N HIS A 7 12.79 -14.95 -15.95
CA HIS A 7 12.13 -13.83 -15.26
C HIS A 7 10.82 -13.43 -15.94
N ASN A 8 10.82 -13.29 -17.27
CA ASN A 8 9.61 -12.94 -18.03
C ASN A 8 8.53 -14.01 -17.88
N MET A 9 8.90 -15.30 -17.85
CA MET A 9 7.96 -16.40 -17.65
C MET A 9 7.33 -16.36 -16.25
N ILE A 10 8.16 -16.20 -15.21
CA ILE A 10 7.67 -16.10 -13.83
C ILE A 10 6.81 -14.85 -13.65
N GLU A 11 7.24 -13.72 -14.21
CA GLU A 11 6.48 -12.48 -14.19
C GLU A 11 5.11 -12.66 -14.82
N LYS A 12 5.02 -13.18 -16.05
CA LYS A 12 3.73 -13.43 -16.71
C LYS A 12 2.85 -14.39 -15.89
N TYR A 13 3.45 -15.42 -15.30
CA TYR A 13 2.72 -16.36 -14.44
C TYR A 13 2.15 -15.66 -13.20
N LEU A 14 2.97 -14.92 -12.44
CA LEU A 14 2.53 -14.20 -11.24
C LEU A 14 1.50 -13.11 -11.57
N LEU A 15 1.75 -12.34 -12.64
CA LEU A 15 0.80 -11.35 -13.15
C LEU A 15 -0.51 -12.00 -13.56
N SER A 16 -0.54 -13.25 -14.04
CA SER A 16 -1.79 -13.96 -14.32
C SER A 16 -2.51 -14.49 -13.07
N LYS A 17 -1.81 -14.68 -11.95
CA LYS A 17 -2.36 -15.19 -10.68
C LYS A 17 -2.90 -14.14 -9.71
N GLY A 18 -2.50 -12.89 -9.82
CA GLY A 18 -3.09 -11.79 -9.05
C GLY A 18 -2.05 -10.79 -8.56
N PHE A 19 -0.77 -11.16 -8.69
CA PHE A 19 0.31 -10.36 -8.18
C PHE A 19 0.50 -9.10 -9.01
N ALA A 20 0.74 -8.00 -8.33
CA ALA A 20 1.28 -6.77 -8.87
C ALA A 20 2.80 -6.87 -8.93
N ARG A 21 3.40 -6.43 -10.03
CA ARG A 21 4.84 -6.18 -10.08
C ARG A 21 5.09 -4.71 -9.72
N LEU A 22 5.95 -4.47 -8.74
CA LEU A 22 6.41 -3.15 -8.35
C LEU A 22 7.94 -3.15 -8.39
N ASN A 23 8.51 -2.62 -9.48
CA ASN A 23 9.93 -2.72 -9.79
C ASN A 23 10.39 -4.19 -9.89
N LYS A 24 11.19 -4.65 -8.92
CA LYS A 24 11.66 -6.04 -8.80
C LYS A 24 10.79 -6.91 -7.89
N TRP A 25 9.85 -6.29 -7.18
CA TRP A 25 9.04 -6.95 -6.17
C TRP A 25 7.71 -7.42 -6.75
N PHE A 26 7.30 -8.62 -6.38
CA PHE A 26 5.96 -9.13 -6.60
C PHE A 26 5.16 -9.04 -5.30
N VAL A 27 4.04 -8.34 -5.36
CA VAL A 27 3.18 -8.03 -4.21
C VAL A 27 1.77 -8.50 -4.53
N LEU A 28 1.11 -9.16 -3.59
CA LEU A 28 -0.30 -9.49 -3.73
C LEU A 28 -1.13 -8.31 -3.20
N PRO A 29 -1.99 -7.67 -4.02
CA PRO A 29 -2.91 -6.66 -3.52
C PRO A 29 -3.84 -7.26 -2.47
N VAL A 30 -4.09 -6.49 -1.41
CA VAL A 30 -5.00 -6.89 -0.34
C VAL A 30 -6.43 -6.82 -0.86
N ASN A 31 -7.19 -7.89 -0.67
CA ASN A 31 -8.62 -7.89 -0.98
C ASN A 31 -9.38 -7.25 0.19
N ALA A 32 -10.38 -6.42 -0.10
CA ALA A 32 -11.18 -5.77 0.94
C ALA A 32 -11.88 -6.75 1.91
N HIS A 33 -11.98 -8.03 1.53
CA HIS A 33 -12.57 -9.11 2.34
C HIS A 33 -11.55 -10.09 2.92
N SER A 34 -10.24 -9.91 2.68
CA SER A 34 -9.23 -10.77 3.29
C SER A 34 -9.00 -10.37 4.73
N ASP A 35 -9.15 -11.32 5.64
CA ASP A 35 -8.76 -11.18 7.05
C ASP A 35 -7.35 -10.57 7.11
N VAL A 36 -7.22 -9.41 7.77
CA VAL A 36 -6.03 -8.52 7.79
C VAL A 36 -4.79 -9.17 8.46
N LYS A 37 -4.80 -10.49 8.67
CA LYS A 37 -3.79 -11.25 9.41
C LYS A 37 -2.66 -11.80 8.54
N VAL A 38 -2.79 -11.78 7.21
CA VAL A 38 -1.68 -12.19 6.33
C VAL A 38 -0.68 -11.03 6.20
N PRO A 39 0.59 -11.23 6.61
CA PRO A 39 1.61 -10.21 6.42
C PRO A 39 1.79 -9.96 4.92
N ASN A 40 1.82 -8.68 4.54
CA ASN A 40 2.05 -8.23 3.17
C ASN A 40 3.53 -8.36 2.79
N CYS A 41 3.94 -9.60 2.58
CA CYS A 41 5.26 -9.94 2.09
C CYS A 41 5.32 -9.74 0.58
N SER A 42 6.40 -9.10 0.14
CA SER A 42 6.77 -8.98 -1.25
C SER A 42 7.98 -9.86 -1.54
N PHE A 43 8.04 -10.39 -2.75
CA PHE A 43 9.06 -11.36 -3.16
C PHE A 43 9.88 -10.82 -4.33
N ASN A 44 11.18 -10.99 -4.30
CA ASN A 44 12.06 -10.74 -5.43
C ASN A 44 12.88 -12.00 -5.71
N PHE A 45 12.92 -12.43 -6.97
CA PHE A 45 13.67 -13.61 -7.38
C PHE A 45 15.02 -13.18 -7.93
N ASN A 46 16.09 -13.86 -7.57
CA ASN A 46 17.40 -13.67 -8.20
C ASN A 46 17.89 -15.03 -8.72
N PHE A 47 18.42 -15.04 -9.93
CA PHE A 47 18.97 -16.24 -10.56
C PHE A 47 20.45 -16.03 -10.88
N PHE A 48 21.26 -17.03 -10.55
CA PHE A 48 22.70 -17.01 -10.79
C PHE A 48 23.19 -18.39 -11.24
N LEU A 49 24.29 -18.41 -12.00
CA LEU A 49 24.96 -19.66 -12.34
C LEU A 49 25.90 -20.07 -11.20
N HIS A 50 25.97 -21.36 -10.94
CA HIS A 50 26.96 -21.94 -10.04
C HIS A 50 27.71 -23.05 -10.77
N GLY A 51 29.02 -22.87 -10.94
CA GLY A 51 29.83 -23.70 -11.84
C GLY A 51 29.33 -23.59 -13.28
N ASP A 52 29.41 -24.69 -14.01
CA ASP A 52 29.24 -24.67 -15.47
C ASP A 52 27.83 -25.07 -15.94
N ASN A 53 27.02 -25.72 -15.09
CA ASN A 53 25.74 -26.30 -15.51
C ASN A 53 24.58 -26.20 -14.49
N LYS A 54 24.73 -25.42 -13.42
CA LYS A 54 23.67 -25.26 -12.41
C LYS A 54 23.15 -23.82 -12.40
N VAL A 55 21.83 -23.69 -12.40
CA VAL A 55 21.14 -22.44 -12.08
C VAL A 55 20.70 -22.51 -10.63
N CYS A 56 21.18 -21.57 -9.83
CA CYS A 56 20.71 -21.35 -8.47
C CYS A 56 19.71 -20.20 -8.46
N ALA A 57 18.73 -20.28 -7.56
CA ALA A 57 17.75 -19.24 -7.32
C ALA A 57 17.77 -18.85 -5.84
N SER A 58 17.69 -17.56 -5.56
CA SER A 58 17.38 -17.04 -4.24
C SER A 58 16.10 -16.20 -4.29
N VAL A 59 15.40 -16.13 -3.17
CA VAL A 59 14.18 -15.33 -3.03
C VAL A 59 14.36 -14.38 -1.85
N ASP A 60 14.35 -13.07 -2.14
CA ASP A 60 14.29 -12.06 -1.10
C ASP A 60 12.84 -11.86 -0.68
N VAL A 61 12.60 -11.74 0.63
CA VAL A 61 11.27 -11.50 1.19
C VAL A 61 11.32 -10.23 2.02
N GLN A 62 10.46 -9.26 1.72
CA GLN A 62 10.40 -7.98 2.44
C GLN A 62 8.95 -7.55 2.66
N ARG A 63 8.66 -7.01 3.86
CA ARG A 63 7.37 -6.34 4.12
C ARG A 63 7.35 -4.99 3.43
N HIS A 64 6.35 -4.76 2.58
CA HIS A 64 6.07 -3.47 1.97
C HIS A 64 4.87 -2.81 2.66
N GLN A 65 4.38 -1.68 2.15
CA GLN A 65 3.07 -1.15 2.54
C GLN A 65 1.94 -1.93 1.86
N HIS A 66 0.74 -1.92 2.43
CA HIS A 66 -0.41 -2.57 1.81
C HIS A 66 -0.81 -1.82 0.55
N ILE A 67 -1.04 -2.56 -0.54
CA ILE A 67 -1.61 -2.01 -1.78
C ILE A 67 -2.98 -2.64 -2.01
N PHE A 68 -3.89 -1.86 -2.57
CA PHE A 68 -5.27 -2.27 -2.80
C PHE A 68 -5.65 -2.02 -4.26
N ASN A 69 -6.49 -2.88 -4.83
CA ASN A 69 -7.10 -2.61 -6.12
C ASN A 69 -8.00 -1.37 -6.05
N LEU A 70 -8.15 -0.67 -7.18
CA LEU A 70 -9.15 0.38 -7.30
C LEU A 70 -10.56 -0.19 -7.13
N THR A 71 -11.45 0.62 -6.58
CA THR A 71 -12.88 0.36 -6.47
C THR A 71 -13.66 1.45 -7.19
N ALA A 72 -14.95 1.21 -7.49
CA ALA A 72 -15.77 2.18 -8.19
C ALA A 72 -15.88 3.52 -7.43
N LYS A 73 -15.84 3.47 -6.10
CA LYS A 73 -15.85 4.65 -5.21
C LYS A 73 -14.61 5.53 -5.40
N ASP A 74 -13.47 4.93 -5.71
CA ASP A 74 -12.21 5.67 -5.92
C ASP A 74 -12.21 6.46 -7.22
N LEU A 75 -13.09 6.08 -8.15
CA LEU A 75 -13.22 6.67 -9.47
C LEU A 75 -14.25 7.81 -9.51
N GLU A 76 -14.92 8.08 -8.40
CA GLU A 76 -15.84 9.20 -8.29
C GLU A 76 -15.07 10.53 -8.40
N ARG A 77 -15.64 11.50 -9.13
CA ARG A 77 -14.95 12.69 -9.71
C ARG A 77 -14.28 13.65 -8.70
N THR A 78 -14.34 13.36 -7.40
CA THR A 78 -13.93 14.27 -6.32
C THR A 78 -12.77 13.71 -5.47
N SER A 79 -12.36 12.45 -5.64
CA SER A 79 -11.30 11.83 -4.84
C SER A 79 -9.97 11.74 -5.61
N SER A 80 -9.11 12.75 -5.46
CA SER A 80 -7.71 12.63 -5.86
C SER A 80 -6.97 11.74 -4.87
N SER A 81 -6.74 10.48 -5.21
CA SER A 81 -6.05 9.51 -4.34
C SER A 81 -4.63 9.23 -4.82
N ASN A 82 -3.71 9.08 -3.87
CA ASN A 82 -2.35 8.61 -4.15
C ASN A 82 -2.38 7.14 -4.58
N VAL A 83 -1.77 6.86 -5.72
CA VAL A 83 -1.71 5.53 -6.32
C VAL A 83 -0.28 5.17 -6.70
N ILE A 84 -0.03 3.87 -6.81
CA ILE A 84 1.19 3.31 -7.38
C ILE A 84 0.87 2.56 -8.67
N LEU A 85 1.70 2.77 -9.69
CA LEU A 85 1.50 2.26 -11.04
C LEU A 85 2.47 1.10 -11.32
N ALA A 86 1.93 -0.09 -11.54
CA ALA A 86 2.68 -1.29 -11.90
C ALA A 86 2.84 -1.43 -13.42
N PRO A 87 3.94 -1.96 -13.96
CA PRO A 87 4.95 -2.76 -13.27
C PRO A 87 6.07 -1.93 -12.63
N TYR A 88 6.14 -0.64 -12.95
CA TYR A 88 7.31 0.21 -12.68
C TYR A 88 7.35 0.78 -11.24
N GLY A 89 6.29 0.60 -10.46
CA GLY A 89 6.22 1.15 -9.10
C GLY A 89 6.29 2.68 -9.07
N ILE A 90 5.73 3.35 -10.10
CA ILE A 90 5.74 4.81 -10.21
C ILE A 90 4.62 5.36 -9.32
N ASN A 91 4.93 6.33 -8.47
CA ASN A 91 3.91 7.03 -7.69
C ASN A 91 3.17 8.04 -8.57
N GLY A 92 1.86 8.07 -8.43
CA GLY A 92 0.99 8.99 -9.14
C GLY A 92 -0.25 9.35 -8.34
N MET A 93 -1.12 10.12 -8.97
CA MET A 93 -2.41 10.52 -8.43
C MET A 93 -3.50 10.14 -9.43
N LEU A 94 -4.54 9.48 -8.93
CA LEU A 94 -5.71 9.11 -9.70
C LEU A 94 -6.52 10.38 -10.02
N ILE A 95 -6.82 10.59 -11.31
CA ILE A 95 -7.66 11.70 -11.76
C ILE A 95 -9.11 11.23 -11.91
N GLY A 96 -9.32 10.05 -12.51
CA GLY A 96 -10.66 9.55 -12.75
C GLY A 96 -10.76 8.66 -14.00
N PRO A 97 -12.01 8.42 -14.49
CA PRO A 97 -12.23 7.66 -15.70
C PRO A 97 -11.74 8.46 -16.92
N VAL A 98 -11.47 7.75 -18.01
CA VAL A 98 -11.15 8.39 -19.29
C VAL A 98 -12.36 9.18 -19.78
N ASN A 99 -12.24 10.51 -19.82
CA ASN A 99 -13.31 11.44 -20.20
C ASN A 99 -13.05 12.12 -21.56
N ARG A 100 -12.21 11.51 -22.40
CA ARG A 100 -11.83 12.05 -23.71
C ARG A 100 -12.03 10.96 -24.75
N ASP A 101 -12.29 11.37 -25.99
CA ASP A 101 -12.36 10.45 -27.12
C ASP A 101 -10.95 9.92 -27.43
N ILE A 102 -10.67 8.74 -26.88
CA ILE A 102 -9.39 8.05 -27.03
C ILE A 102 -9.68 6.67 -27.58
N ASP A 103 -8.82 6.21 -28.49
CA ASP A 103 -8.88 4.84 -28.98
C ASP A 103 -8.38 3.87 -27.88
N ILE A 104 -9.33 3.42 -27.05
CA ILE A 104 -9.09 2.44 -25.98
C ILE A 104 -8.59 1.12 -26.56
N ASN A 105 -9.01 0.75 -27.78
CA ASN A 105 -8.58 -0.50 -28.41
C ASN A 105 -7.10 -0.45 -28.79
N PHE A 106 -6.65 0.65 -29.40
CA PHE A 106 -5.23 0.86 -29.68
C PHE A 106 -4.38 0.83 -28.40
N LEU A 107 -4.85 1.47 -27.33
CA LEU A 107 -4.17 1.47 -26.05
C LEU A 107 -4.08 0.04 -25.47
N ARG A 108 -5.18 -0.71 -25.53
CA ARG A 108 -5.27 -2.11 -25.09
C ARG A 108 -4.28 -2.99 -25.85
N GLU A 109 -4.31 -2.98 -27.18
CA GLU A 109 -3.42 -3.78 -28.02
C GLU A 109 -1.94 -3.49 -27.73
N ASN A 110 -1.58 -2.24 -27.45
CA ASN A 110 -0.21 -1.89 -27.13
C ASN A 110 0.23 -2.39 -25.76
N TRP A 111 -0.65 -2.32 -24.76
CA TRP A 111 -0.37 -2.83 -23.42
C TRP A 111 -0.31 -4.36 -23.38
N GLU A 112 -1.22 -5.05 -24.08
CA GLU A 112 -1.30 -6.52 -24.10
C GLU A 112 -0.06 -7.18 -24.72
N LYS A 113 0.64 -6.49 -25.63
CA LYS A 113 1.95 -6.96 -26.15
C LYS A 113 2.97 -7.20 -25.05
N SER A 114 2.91 -6.40 -23.98
CA SER A 114 3.91 -6.41 -22.91
C SER A 114 3.41 -7.07 -21.62
N TYR A 115 2.12 -6.90 -21.28
CA TYR A 115 1.56 -7.34 -20.01
C TYR A 115 0.14 -7.90 -20.16
N PRO A 116 -0.23 -8.96 -19.42
CA PRO A 116 -1.60 -9.46 -19.42
C PRO A 116 -2.53 -8.43 -18.74
N ILE A 117 -3.46 -7.87 -19.50
CA ILE A 117 -4.49 -6.97 -18.97
C ILE A 117 -5.64 -7.82 -18.39
N ARG A 118 -6.15 -7.42 -17.22
CA ARG A 118 -7.34 -8.01 -16.63
C ARG A 118 -8.51 -7.05 -16.76
N HIS A 119 -9.62 -7.59 -17.22
CA HIS A 119 -10.87 -6.86 -17.31
C HIS A 119 -11.69 -7.08 -16.04
N SER A 120 -12.38 -6.02 -15.62
CA SER A 120 -13.33 -6.05 -14.53
C SER A 120 -14.63 -5.47 -15.03
N ASP A 121 -15.74 -6.20 -14.93
CA ASP A 121 -17.04 -5.73 -15.42
C ASP A 121 -17.54 -4.47 -14.67
N SER A 122 -16.99 -4.21 -13.48
CA SER A 122 -17.38 -3.11 -12.60
C SER A 122 -16.56 -1.83 -12.75
N LEU A 123 -15.46 -1.85 -13.50
CA LEU A 123 -14.53 -0.73 -13.64
C LEU A 123 -14.15 -0.53 -15.11
N PRO A 124 -13.83 0.70 -15.53
CA PRO A 124 -13.29 0.90 -16.87
C PRO A 124 -11.95 0.17 -17.01
N ASP A 125 -11.60 -0.23 -18.23
CA ASP A 125 -10.31 -0.86 -18.51
C ASP A 125 -9.12 0.07 -18.27
N PHE A 126 -9.34 1.38 -18.46
CA PHE A 126 -8.32 2.40 -18.33
C PHE A 126 -8.80 3.58 -17.48
N VAL A 127 -7.84 4.19 -16.78
CA VAL A 127 -8.04 5.39 -15.96
C VAL A 127 -7.01 6.46 -16.31
N GLU A 128 -7.38 7.72 -16.09
CA GLU A 128 -6.46 8.84 -16.20
C GLU A 128 -5.70 9.01 -14.87
N VAL A 129 -4.38 9.07 -14.97
CA VAL A 129 -3.48 9.28 -13.82
C VAL A 129 -2.50 10.40 -14.13
N THR A 130 -2.02 11.08 -13.09
CA THR A 130 -0.93 12.05 -13.20
C THR A 130 0.27 11.60 -12.41
N THR A 131 1.45 11.66 -13.02
CA THR A 131 2.73 11.36 -12.38
C THR A 131 3.64 12.57 -12.54
N GLY A 132 3.91 13.28 -11.44
CA GLY A 132 4.54 14.59 -11.51
C GLY A 132 3.71 15.53 -12.39
N ASN A 133 4.29 15.99 -13.49
CA ASN A 133 3.68 16.98 -14.40
C ASN A 133 3.06 16.36 -15.65
N ALA A 134 3.09 15.03 -15.79
CA ALA A 134 2.57 14.32 -16.96
C ALA A 134 1.25 13.61 -16.62
N ARG A 135 0.26 13.76 -17.50
CA ARG A 135 -0.99 12.99 -17.47
C ARG A 135 -0.92 11.87 -18.50
N MET A 136 -1.36 10.67 -18.10
CA MET A 136 -1.36 9.50 -18.97
C MET A 136 -2.52 8.57 -18.65
N PHE A 137 -2.76 7.63 -19.55
CA PHE A 137 -3.77 6.59 -19.40
C PHE A 137 -3.12 5.29 -18.99
N TYR A 138 -3.68 4.66 -17.97
CA TYR A 138 -3.12 3.46 -17.38
C TYR A 138 -4.19 2.38 -17.27
N PRO A 139 -3.87 1.10 -17.55
CA PRO A 139 -4.85 0.05 -17.35
C PRO A 139 -5.20 -0.04 -15.87
N THR A 140 -6.49 -0.06 -15.56
CA THR A 140 -7.01 -0.01 -14.19
C THR A 140 -6.47 -1.14 -13.32
N CYS A 141 -6.28 -2.33 -13.90
CA CYS A 141 -5.75 -3.50 -13.19
C CYS A 141 -4.28 -3.36 -12.74
N PHE A 142 -3.57 -2.33 -13.20
CA PHE A 142 -2.19 -2.02 -12.82
C PHE A 142 -2.07 -0.73 -11.98
N VAL A 143 -3.19 -0.15 -11.57
CA VAL A 143 -3.23 0.99 -10.65
C VAL A 143 -3.66 0.48 -9.28
N TYR A 144 -2.86 0.78 -8.26
CA TYR A 144 -3.16 0.36 -6.89
C TYR A 144 -3.17 1.54 -5.93
N LYS A 145 -4.11 1.55 -5.00
CA LYS A 145 -4.08 2.48 -3.86
C LYS A 145 -3.02 2.03 -2.88
N VAL A 146 -2.40 3.00 -2.24
CA VAL A 146 -1.49 2.77 -1.13
C VAL A 146 -2.28 2.93 0.17
N GLY A 147 -2.30 1.90 1.01
CA GLY A 147 -2.90 1.99 2.33
C GLY A 147 -2.07 2.88 3.26
N SER A 148 -2.72 3.82 3.92
CA SER A 148 -2.17 4.47 5.10
C SER A 148 -2.07 3.42 6.21
N ASN A 149 -0.93 3.34 6.90
CA ASN A 149 -0.70 2.38 8.00
C ASN A 149 -1.56 2.63 9.26
N GLU A 150 -2.64 3.41 9.17
CA GLU A 150 -3.46 3.85 10.31
C GLU A 150 -4.96 3.64 10.12
N GLU A 151 -5.38 2.43 9.79
CA GLU A 151 -6.75 1.98 10.09
C GLU A 151 -6.69 0.69 10.89
N SER A 152 -6.45 0.85 12.19
CA SER A 152 -6.90 -0.14 13.17
C SER A 152 -8.43 -0.06 13.21
N PRO A 153 -9.18 -1.16 13.00
CA PRO A 153 -10.62 -1.10 13.09
C PRO A 153 -11.01 -0.74 14.53
N SER A 154 -11.63 0.43 14.70
CA SER A 154 -12.30 0.79 15.94
C SER A 154 -13.46 -0.18 16.16
N ASN A 155 -13.31 -1.05 17.16
CA ASN A 155 -14.40 -1.85 17.71
C ASN A 155 -15.48 -0.90 18.27
N ASN A 156 -16.52 -0.64 17.48
CA ASN A 156 -17.76 -0.08 18.00
C ASN A 156 -18.67 -1.24 18.44
N GLU A 157 -18.44 -1.74 19.65
CA GLU A 157 -19.45 -2.52 20.37
C GLU A 157 -20.57 -1.57 20.83
N ASN A 158 -21.62 -1.48 20.04
CA ASN A 158 -22.90 -0.93 20.49
C ASN A 158 -23.61 -1.98 21.36
N THR A 159 -23.48 -1.86 22.69
CA THR A 159 -24.43 -2.46 23.63
C THR A 159 -25.25 -1.35 24.29
N SER A 160 -26.48 -1.18 23.85
CA SER A 160 -27.49 -0.40 24.56
C SER A 160 -28.25 -1.34 25.51
N THR A 161 -28.23 -1.08 26.82
CA THR A 161 -29.44 -0.74 27.62
C THR A 161 -29.20 -0.74 29.14
N ASN A 162 -29.80 0.26 29.78
CA ASN A 162 -30.28 0.34 31.17
C ASN A 162 -29.32 0.60 32.34
N LYS A 163 -29.23 1.87 32.79
CA LYS A 163 -30.03 2.46 33.90
C LYS A 163 -29.50 3.86 34.30
N LYS A 164 -30.40 4.83 34.44
CA LYS A 164 -30.25 6.13 35.14
C LYS A 164 -30.85 6.00 36.57
N PRO A 165 -30.86 7.03 37.43
CA PRO A 165 -29.91 8.14 37.67
C PRO A 165 -29.63 8.35 39.20
N ASN A 166 -28.73 9.25 39.59
CA ASN A 166 -28.78 10.08 40.81
C ASN A 166 -27.60 11.09 40.78
N SER A 167 -27.86 12.41 40.72
CA SER A 167 -27.79 13.39 41.84
C SER A 167 -26.45 13.32 42.60
N SER A 168 -25.69 14.38 42.88
CA SER A 168 -25.93 15.81 43.04
C SER A 168 -24.58 16.58 43.18
N THR A 169 -24.67 17.92 43.17
CA THR A 169 -23.82 18.88 43.93
C THR A 169 -22.40 19.26 43.47
N SER A 170 -22.36 20.44 42.82
CA SER A 170 -21.43 21.59 42.98
C SER A 170 -20.46 21.63 44.18
N LYS A 171 -19.20 22.06 43.93
CA LYS A 171 -18.47 23.18 44.59
C LYS A 171 -17.03 23.41 44.04
N LYS A 172 -16.70 24.67 43.74
CA LYS A 172 -15.35 25.33 43.71
C LYS A 172 -15.18 26.07 45.09
N PRO A 173 -14.05 26.66 45.57
CA PRO A 173 -12.75 27.01 44.94
C PRO A 173 -11.43 26.86 45.79
N THR A 174 -10.31 27.30 45.18
CA THR A 174 -8.87 27.57 45.51
C THR A 174 -8.53 28.19 46.91
N PRO A 175 -7.27 28.58 47.32
CA PRO A 175 -5.85 28.31 46.91
C PRO A 175 -4.85 28.10 48.13
N THR A 176 -3.51 28.21 47.92
CA THR A 176 -2.39 28.73 48.81
C THR A 176 -1.16 27.79 48.89
N THR A 177 -0.03 28.00 48.20
CA THR A 177 1.18 28.87 48.42
C THR A 177 2.32 28.24 49.26
N ALA A 178 3.57 28.41 48.76
CA ALA A 178 4.91 28.42 49.40
C ALA A 178 5.86 27.33 48.85
N THR A 179 6.88 27.60 48.02
CA THR A 179 8.09 28.44 48.17
C THR A 179 9.18 27.77 49.03
N ASN A 180 10.18 27.15 48.39
CA ASN A 180 11.64 27.41 48.53
C ASN A 180 12.53 26.22 48.13
N ALA A 181 13.59 26.54 47.38
CA ALA A 181 14.70 25.69 46.94
C ALA A 181 15.79 25.57 48.05
N PRO A 182 17.06 25.23 47.73
CA PRO A 182 17.61 23.90 47.41
C PRO A 182 18.70 23.48 48.41
N LEU A 183 19.11 22.21 48.42
CA LEU A 183 20.37 21.78 49.05
C LEU A 183 21.14 20.83 48.14
N ASP A 184 22.38 21.24 47.91
CA ASP A 184 23.46 20.63 47.15
C ASP A 184 24.40 19.92 48.15
N ALA A 185 24.92 18.72 47.83
CA ALA A 185 26.06 18.11 48.54
C ALA A 185 26.66 16.90 47.79
N THR A 186 27.76 17.17 47.09
CA THR A 186 29.05 16.42 47.09
C THR A 186 29.16 14.96 46.64
N ALA A 187 29.77 14.80 45.46
CA ALA A 187 31.06 14.13 45.16
C ALA A 187 31.43 12.80 45.86
N ASN A 188 31.72 11.75 45.06
CA ASN A 188 33.11 11.30 44.87
C ASN A 188 33.34 10.36 43.66
N LYS A 189 34.60 10.39 43.22
CA LYS A 189 35.21 9.86 41.99
C LYS A 189 35.64 8.39 42.03
N ASN A 190 35.83 7.84 40.81
CA ASN A 190 36.75 6.75 40.37
C ASN A 190 36.38 5.31 40.83
N LYS A 191 36.51 4.25 40.00
CA LYS A 191 37.69 3.84 39.23
C LYS A 191 37.33 2.79 38.17
N LEU A 192 38.13 2.82 37.10
CA LEU A 192 38.28 1.89 35.97
C LEU A 192 38.55 0.44 36.41
N ASP A 193 37.84 -0.52 35.82
CA ASP A 193 38.34 -1.69 35.07
C ASP A 193 37.16 -2.44 34.42
#